data_AF-A0AAW2NS99-F1
#
_entry.id   AF-A0AAW2NS99-F1
#
_cell.length_a   1.000
_cell.length_b   1.000
_cell.length_c   1.000
_cell.angle_alpha   90.00
_cell.angle_beta   90.00
_cell.angle_gamma   90.00
#
_symmetry.space_group_name_H-M   'P 1'
#
loop_
_entity.id
_entity.type
_entity.pdbx_description
1 polymer ?
#
loop_
_entity_poly.entity_id
_entity_poly.type
_entity_poly.pdbx_seq_one_letter_code
_entity_poly.pdbx_strand_id
1 'polypeptide(L)'
;MAHMYSQPEINERMRAILIDWLVQVHHKFDLSPETLYLTINIVDRFLASRTTSRRELQLVGLSSMLIASKYEEIWAPQVHELVCISDRTYTNEQILIMEKCILGELEWNLTVPTPYVFLVRFIKASMTESDVENMVYFLAELGAMNYSTLRYCPSMIAASAVYAARCTLNKAPLWNETLRIHTGFSEQQLMDCAKLLVTFHSMAADQKLRGIYRKYSCSERGAVALLPPAKSLLAASVAN
;
A
#
# COMPACT_ATOMS: atom_id res chain seq x y z
N MET A 1 11.56 -1.69 -9.29
CA MET A 1 11.58 -3.10 -9.78
C MET A 1 10.38 -3.31 -10.69
N ALA A 2 10.59 -3.69 -11.95
CA ALA A 2 9.50 -4.05 -12.87
C ALA A 2 9.45 -5.58 -13.04
N HIS A 3 9.05 -6.30 -11.99
CA HIS A 3 9.07 -7.77 -11.97
C HIS A 3 7.90 -8.44 -12.70
N MET A 4 6.80 -7.71 -12.95
CA MET A 4 5.62 -8.34 -13.55
C MET A 4 5.86 -8.83 -15.00
N TYR A 5 6.87 -8.31 -15.69
CA TYR A 5 7.26 -8.79 -17.03
C TYR A 5 7.88 -10.19 -17.02
N SER A 6 8.42 -10.65 -15.89
CA SER A 6 8.97 -12.01 -15.75
C SER A 6 7.93 -13.03 -15.28
N GLN A 7 6.70 -12.61 -14.98
CA GLN A 7 5.61 -13.49 -14.56
C GLN A 7 4.78 -13.93 -15.78
N PRO A 8 4.72 -15.24 -16.11
CA PRO A 8 3.99 -15.71 -17.29
C PRO A 8 2.47 -15.73 -17.09
N GLU A 9 2.00 -15.93 -15.85
CA GLU A 9 0.56 -16.09 -15.54
C GLU A 9 -0.05 -14.94 -14.73
N ILE A 10 0.78 -14.08 -14.14
CA ILE A 10 0.35 -12.99 -13.25
C ILE A 10 0.60 -11.66 -13.93
N ASN A 11 -0.36 -10.75 -13.79
CA ASN A 11 -0.22 -9.37 -14.27
C ASN A 11 -0.53 -8.36 -13.14
N GLU A 12 -0.29 -7.09 -13.44
CA GLU A 12 -0.47 -5.98 -12.51
C GLU A 12 -1.88 -5.89 -11.93
N ARG A 13 -2.89 -6.27 -12.73
CA ARG A 13 -4.30 -6.30 -12.30
C ARG A 13 -4.57 -7.42 -11.31
N MET A 14 -3.99 -8.62 -11.51
CA MET A 14 -4.10 -9.72 -10.55
C MET A 14 -3.45 -9.36 -9.22
N ARG A 15 -2.29 -8.69 -9.25
CA ARG A 15 -1.68 -8.12 -8.04
C ARG A 15 -2.63 -7.14 -7.36
N ALA A 16 -3.19 -6.16 -8.08
CA ALA A 16 -4.12 -5.21 -7.48
C ALA A 16 -5.34 -5.90 -6.82
N ILE A 17 -5.90 -6.95 -7.45
CA ILE A 17 -6.98 -7.78 -6.87
C ILE A 17 -6.52 -8.42 -5.56
N LEU A 18 -5.31 -8.99 -5.53
CA LEU A 18 -4.75 -9.59 -4.31
C LEU A 18 -4.61 -8.55 -3.20
N ILE A 19 -4.01 -7.40 -3.49
CA ILE A 19 -3.75 -6.36 -2.48
C ILE A 19 -5.07 -5.78 -1.95
N ASP A 20 -6.07 -5.53 -2.81
CA ASP A 20 -7.40 -5.07 -2.39
C ASP A 20 -8.10 -6.07 -1.45
N TRP A 21 -7.93 -7.37 -1.71
CA TRP A 21 -8.42 -8.42 -0.82
C TRP A 21 -7.61 -8.49 0.49
N LEU A 22 -6.28 -8.39 0.44
CA LEU A 22 -5.44 -8.37 1.64
C LEU A 22 -5.75 -7.17 2.54
N VAL A 23 -6.13 -6.00 2.00
CA VAL A 23 -6.60 -4.86 2.80
C VAL A 23 -7.87 -5.22 3.59
N GLN A 24 -8.76 -6.03 3.03
CA GLN A 24 -9.96 -6.50 3.73
C GLN A 24 -9.63 -7.54 4.81
N VAL A 25 -8.69 -8.46 4.52
CA VAL A 25 -8.17 -9.43 5.50
C VAL A 25 -7.48 -8.72 6.67
N HIS A 26 -6.62 -7.75 6.35
CA HIS A 26 -5.93 -6.88 7.30
C HIS A 26 -6.90 -6.19 8.25
N HIS A 27 -7.97 -5.59 7.71
CA HIS A 27 -9.00 -4.95 8.52
C HIS A 27 -9.80 -5.95 9.36
N LYS A 28 -10.10 -7.14 8.83
CA LYS A 28 -10.86 -8.18 9.55
C LYS A 28 -10.11 -8.76 10.74
N PHE A 29 -8.79 -8.82 10.68
CA PHE A 29 -7.94 -9.24 11.80
C PHE A 29 -7.46 -8.09 12.68
N ASP A 30 -7.88 -6.85 12.40
CA ASP A 30 -7.47 -5.64 13.13
C ASP A 30 -5.94 -5.50 13.30
N LEU A 31 -5.20 -5.78 12.22
CA LEU A 31 -3.74 -5.75 12.22
C LEU A 31 -3.22 -4.31 12.13
N SER A 32 -2.00 -4.10 12.60
CA SER A 32 -1.29 -2.83 12.48
C SER A 32 -1.02 -2.45 11.01
N PRO A 33 -0.93 -1.17 10.66
CA PRO A 33 -0.53 -0.74 9.32
C PRO A 33 0.86 -1.28 8.91
N GLU A 34 1.80 -1.38 9.85
CA GLU A 34 3.13 -1.97 9.69
C GLU A 34 3.03 -3.35 9.01
N THR A 35 2.15 -4.22 9.54
CA THR A 35 1.86 -5.55 8.99
C THR A 35 1.36 -5.49 7.56
N LEU A 36 0.46 -4.58 7.21
CA LEU A 36 -0.04 -4.44 5.83
C LEU A 36 1.08 -4.06 4.87
N TYR A 37 1.86 -3.03 5.20
CA TYR A 37 2.91 -2.55 4.31
C TYR A 37 4.06 -3.57 4.17
N LEU A 38 4.40 -4.30 5.24
CA LEU A 38 5.36 -5.39 5.19
C LEU A 38 4.81 -6.57 4.37
N THR A 39 3.53 -6.92 4.51
CA THR A 39 2.87 -7.95 3.67
C THR A 39 3.03 -7.63 2.18
N ILE A 40 2.71 -6.39 1.78
CA ILE A 40 2.81 -5.97 0.38
C ILE A 40 4.27 -6.05 -0.10
N ASN A 41 5.23 -5.64 0.73
CA ASN A 41 6.65 -5.73 0.41
C ASN A 41 7.12 -7.18 0.21
N ILE A 42 6.70 -8.11 1.08
CA ILE A 42 7.03 -9.53 0.99
C ILE A 42 6.46 -10.12 -0.31
N VAL A 43 5.18 -9.83 -0.62
CA VAL A 43 4.54 -10.26 -1.87
C VAL A 43 5.33 -9.80 -3.09
N ASP A 44 5.66 -8.51 -3.16
CA ASP A 44 6.36 -7.94 -4.31
C ASP A 44 7.78 -8.48 -4.49
N ARG A 45 8.51 -8.71 -3.39
CA ARG A 45 9.86 -9.30 -3.45
C ARG A 45 9.81 -10.76 -3.84
N PHE A 46 8.86 -11.52 -3.32
CA PHE A 46 8.69 -12.93 -3.68
C PHE A 46 8.31 -13.08 -5.17
N LEU A 47 7.37 -12.27 -5.66
CA LEU A 47 7.00 -12.24 -7.08
C LEU A 47 8.14 -11.69 -7.97
N ALA A 48 9.13 -11.00 -7.40
CA ALA A 48 10.32 -10.60 -8.13
C ALA A 48 11.37 -11.70 -8.25
N SER A 49 11.44 -12.62 -7.28
CA SER A 49 12.41 -13.73 -7.30
C SER A 49 11.87 -15.01 -7.91
N ARG A 50 10.56 -15.25 -7.85
CA ARG A 50 9.96 -16.55 -8.17
C ARG A 50 8.73 -16.44 -9.07
N THR A 51 8.73 -17.22 -10.15
CA THR A 51 7.54 -17.42 -10.97
C THR A 51 6.44 -18.10 -10.17
N THR A 52 5.24 -17.53 -10.21
CA THR A 52 4.11 -17.99 -9.40
C THR A 52 2.91 -18.21 -10.30
N SER A 53 2.19 -19.32 -10.10
CA SER A 53 0.96 -19.57 -10.86
C SER A 53 -0.18 -18.70 -10.35
N ARG A 54 -1.19 -18.45 -11.21
CA ARG A 54 -2.38 -17.69 -10.79
C ARG A 54 -3.10 -18.34 -9.59
N ARG A 55 -3.04 -19.67 -9.47
CA ARG A 55 -3.72 -20.45 -8.40
C ARG A 55 -3.05 -20.28 -7.04
N GLU A 56 -1.75 -19.99 -7.02
CA GLU A 56 -0.96 -19.85 -5.81
C GLU A 56 -0.88 -18.39 -5.32
N LEU A 57 -1.29 -17.42 -6.14
CA LEU A 57 -1.15 -16.00 -5.82
C LEU A 57 -1.83 -15.61 -4.50
N GLN A 58 -3.03 -16.13 -4.23
CA GLN A 58 -3.71 -15.87 -2.94
C GLN A 58 -3.00 -16.55 -1.77
N LEU A 59 -2.46 -17.77 -1.96
CA LEU A 59 -1.65 -18.46 -0.95
C LEU A 59 -0.39 -17.66 -0.62
N VAL A 60 0.30 -17.10 -1.62
CA VAL A 60 1.44 -16.19 -1.43
C VAL A 60 1.05 -14.97 -0.60
N GLY A 61 -0.11 -14.35 -0.88
CA GLY A 61 -0.60 -13.22 -0.11
C GLY A 61 -0.87 -13.56 1.36
N LEU A 62 -1.58 -14.68 1.62
CA LEU A 62 -1.88 -15.15 2.96
C LEU A 62 -0.63 -15.49 3.76
N SER A 63 0.29 -16.26 3.18
CA SER A 63 1.54 -16.62 3.85
C SER A 63 2.44 -15.40 4.06
N SER A 64 2.46 -14.43 3.13
CA SER A 64 3.13 -13.14 3.34
C SER A 64 2.54 -12.38 4.53
N MET A 65 1.22 -12.38 4.68
CA MET A 65 0.56 -11.71 5.81
C MET A 65 0.80 -12.45 7.13
N LEU A 66 0.85 -13.78 7.13
CA LEU A 66 1.24 -14.56 8.30
C LEU A 66 2.65 -14.20 8.77
N ILE A 67 3.61 -14.13 7.83
CA ILE A 67 5.00 -13.75 8.12
C ILE A 67 5.05 -12.34 8.70
N ALA A 68 4.41 -11.37 8.03
CA ALA A 68 4.40 -9.98 8.48
C ALA A 68 3.74 -9.86 9.87
N SER A 69 2.64 -10.56 10.12
CA SER A 69 1.95 -10.51 11.40
C SER A 69 2.80 -11.12 12.53
N LYS A 70 3.49 -12.24 12.28
CA LYS A 70 4.45 -12.81 13.25
C LYS A 70 5.62 -11.88 13.56
N TYR A 71 5.93 -10.97 12.64
CA TYR A 71 7.06 -10.05 12.76
C TYR A 71 6.69 -8.76 13.47
N GLU A 72 5.52 -8.19 13.19
CA GLU A 72 5.11 -6.86 13.69
C GLU A 72 4.09 -6.93 14.84
N GLU A 73 3.26 -7.98 14.92
CA GLU A 73 2.18 -8.05 15.91
C GLU A 73 2.61 -8.72 17.21
N ILE A 74 2.07 -8.23 18.33
CA ILE A 74 2.15 -8.93 19.61
C ILE A 74 1.34 -10.23 19.55
N TRP A 75 0.17 -10.19 18.91
CA TRP A 75 -0.77 -11.29 18.79
C TRP A 75 -1.09 -11.55 17.32
N ALA A 76 -0.22 -12.33 16.66
CA ALA A 76 -0.44 -12.73 15.27
C ALA A 76 -1.60 -13.72 15.13
N PRO A 77 -2.37 -13.67 14.03
CA PRO A 77 -3.40 -14.64 13.73
C PRO A 77 -2.78 -16.03 13.54
N GLN A 78 -3.50 -17.05 14.00
CA GLN A 78 -3.08 -18.43 13.87
C GLN A 78 -3.34 -18.96 12.46
N VAL A 79 -2.57 -19.96 12.03
CA VAL A 79 -2.69 -20.56 10.70
C VAL A 79 -4.13 -21.02 10.39
N HIS A 80 -4.84 -21.56 11.39
CA HIS A 80 -6.21 -22.03 11.21
C HIS A 80 -7.19 -20.89 10.90
N GLU A 81 -6.93 -19.66 11.36
CA GLU A 81 -7.75 -18.49 11.07
C GLU A 81 -7.56 -18.05 9.60
N LEU A 82 -6.33 -18.19 9.07
CA LEU A 82 -6.04 -17.96 7.65
C LEU A 82 -6.66 -19.04 6.75
N VAL A 83 -6.72 -20.29 7.21
CA VAL A 83 -7.51 -21.34 6.54
C VAL A 83 -8.99 -20.97 6.49
N CYS A 84 -9.54 -20.44 7.59
CA CYS A 84 -10.95 -20.03 7.63
C CYS A 84 -11.24 -18.83 6.73
N ILE A 85 -10.38 -17.80 6.71
CA ILE A 85 -10.62 -16.59 5.90
C ILE A 85 -10.45 -16.81 4.39
N SER A 86 -9.77 -17.88 4.01
CA SER A 86 -9.64 -18.32 2.62
C SER A 86 -10.75 -19.29 2.19
N ASP A 87 -11.86 -19.36 2.95
CA ASP A 87 -12.95 -20.32 2.73
C ASP A 87 -12.47 -21.78 2.61
N ARG A 88 -11.41 -22.12 3.36
CA ARG A 88 -10.75 -23.44 3.34
C ARG A 88 -10.22 -23.85 1.96
N THR A 89 -9.95 -22.88 1.09
CA THR A 89 -9.28 -23.11 -0.20
C THR A 89 -7.89 -23.73 0.00
N TYR A 90 -7.25 -23.41 1.13
CA TYR A 90 -5.92 -23.90 1.49
C TYR A 90 -5.91 -24.65 2.83
N THR A 91 -5.03 -25.62 2.96
CA THR A 91 -4.78 -26.35 4.22
C THR A 91 -3.72 -25.65 5.07
N ASN A 92 -3.65 -25.98 6.36
CA ASN A 92 -2.58 -25.50 7.25
C ASN A 92 -1.19 -25.84 6.68
N GLU A 93 -1.03 -27.04 6.15
CA GLU A 93 0.23 -27.52 5.56
C GLU A 93 0.64 -26.68 4.36
N GLN A 94 -0.29 -26.36 3.45
CA GLN A 94 0.00 -25.51 2.29
C GLN A 94 0.48 -24.11 2.70
N ILE A 95 -0.15 -23.50 3.70
CA ILE A 95 0.24 -22.18 4.22
C ILE A 95 1.65 -22.23 4.82
N LEU A 96 1.96 -23.27 5.60
CA LEU A 96 3.28 -23.44 6.23
C LEU A 96 4.39 -23.75 5.22
N ILE A 97 4.09 -24.56 4.19
CA ILE A 97 5.03 -24.82 3.08
C ILE A 97 5.32 -23.52 2.33
N MET A 98 4.29 -22.73 2.01
CA MET A 98 4.46 -21.45 1.34
C MET A 98 5.19 -20.44 2.23
N GLU A 99 4.92 -20.39 3.54
CA GLU A 99 5.67 -19.56 4.49
C GLU A 99 7.17 -19.88 4.45
N LYS A 100 7.53 -21.16 4.58
CA LYS A 100 8.94 -21.59 4.52
C LYS A 100 9.57 -21.25 3.17
N CYS A 101 8.81 -21.41 2.09
CA CYS A 101 9.23 -21.06 0.75
C CYS A 101 9.56 -19.57 0.63
N ILE A 102 8.64 -18.69 1.05
CA ILE A 102 8.83 -17.23 1.00
C ILE A 102 10.05 -16.83 1.83
N LEU A 103 10.17 -17.33 3.06
CA LEU A 103 11.32 -17.01 3.93
C LEU A 103 12.65 -17.47 3.32
N GLY A 104 12.67 -18.61 2.65
CA GLY A 104 13.84 -19.12 1.92
C GLY A 104 14.24 -18.21 0.76
N GLU A 105 13.28 -17.83 -0.09
CA GLU A 105 13.52 -16.95 -1.26
C GLU A 105 13.95 -15.53 -0.84
N LEU A 106 13.48 -15.06 0.32
CA LEU A 106 13.82 -13.73 0.85
C LEU A 106 15.06 -13.75 1.76
N GLU A 107 15.71 -14.91 1.91
CA GLU A 107 16.89 -15.10 2.77
C GLU A 107 16.66 -14.58 4.20
N TRP A 108 15.43 -14.74 4.71
CA TRP A 108 15.00 -14.22 6.03
C TRP A 108 15.17 -12.71 6.22
N ASN A 109 15.44 -11.94 5.16
CA ASN A 109 15.58 -10.50 5.23
C ASN A 109 14.20 -9.83 5.26
N LEU A 110 13.63 -9.68 6.45
CA LEU A 110 12.33 -9.04 6.68
C LEU A 110 12.45 -7.60 7.21
N THR A 111 13.60 -7.23 7.77
CA THR A 111 13.86 -5.89 8.30
C THR A 111 14.14 -4.90 7.16
N VAL A 112 13.09 -4.41 6.52
CA VAL A 112 13.19 -3.52 5.35
C VAL A 112 12.39 -2.23 5.54
N PRO A 113 12.84 -1.10 4.97
CA PRO A 113 12.08 0.14 5.05
C PRO A 113 10.81 0.04 4.20
N THR A 114 9.64 0.16 4.83
CA THR A 114 8.35 0.28 4.15
C THR A 114 7.93 1.75 4.01
N PRO A 115 6.96 2.10 3.15
CA PRO A 115 6.47 3.49 3.08
C PRO A 115 5.94 3.98 4.43
N TYR A 116 5.38 3.09 5.24
CA TYR A 116 4.77 3.42 6.52
C TYR A 116 5.70 4.11 7.52
N VAL A 117 6.95 3.64 7.67
CA VAL A 117 7.88 4.26 8.63
C VAL A 117 8.19 5.72 8.26
N PHE A 118 8.19 6.05 6.95
CA PHE A 118 8.33 7.42 6.48
C PHE A 118 7.03 8.21 6.62
N LEU A 119 5.87 7.60 6.37
CA LEU A 119 4.56 8.25 6.56
C LEU A 119 4.41 8.77 7.99
N VAL A 120 4.65 7.93 9.00
CA VAL A 120 4.57 8.34 10.42
C VAL A 120 5.47 9.54 10.71
N ARG A 121 6.67 9.58 10.14
CA ARG A 121 7.60 10.70 10.34
C ARG A 121 7.16 11.98 9.63
N PHE A 122 6.70 11.86 8.39
CA PHE A 122 6.37 12.99 7.52
C PHE A 122 5.01 13.60 7.85
N ILE A 123 4.04 12.80 8.30
CA ILE A 123 2.77 13.28 8.85
C ILE A 123 3.05 14.14 10.09
N LYS A 124 3.89 13.66 11.03
CA LYS A 124 4.30 14.48 12.20
C LYS A 124 4.98 15.79 11.78
N ALA A 125 5.84 15.76 10.77
CA ALA A 125 6.51 16.96 10.25
C ALA A 125 5.55 17.94 9.56
N SER A 126 4.41 17.45 9.04
CA SER A 126 3.42 18.28 8.36
C SER A 126 2.59 19.16 9.30
N MET A 127 2.74 19.00 10.64
CA MET A 127 2.04 19.74 11.71
C MET A 127 0.52 19.70 11.55
N THR A 128 -0.05 18.50 11.39
CA THR A 128 -1.40 18.31 10.86
C THR A 128 -2.48 17.98 11.88
N GLU A 129 -3.71 18.33 11.52
CA GLU A 129 -4.98 17.85 12.09
C GLU A 129 -5.27 16.39 11.62
N SER A 130 -6.16 15.67 12.31
CA SER A 130 -6.52 14.26 12.05
C SER A 130 -6.93 13.97 10.60
N ASP A 131 -7.54 14.94 9.92
CA ASP A 131 -8.10 14.73 8.58
C ASP A 131 -7.00 14.63 7.50
N VAL A 132 -5.87 15.32 7.71
CA VAL A 132 -4.74 15.23 6.77
C VAL A 132 -4.05 13.88 6.92
N GLU A 133 -3.90 13.39 8.14
CA GLU A 133 -3.32 12.06 8.41
C GLU A 133 -4.10 10.96 7.68
N ASN A 134 -5.43 10.92 7.82
CA ASN A 134 -6.26 9.94 7.14
C ASN A 134 -6.17 10.05 5.61
N MET A 135 -6.16 11.27 5.06
CA MET A 135 -5.99 11.48 3.61
C MET A 135 -4.62 11.01 3.12
N VAL A 136 -3.55 11.22 3.90
CA VAL A 136 -2.21 10.74 3.57
C VAL A 136 -2.17 9.21 3.51
N TYR A 137 -2.71 8.53 4.53
CA TYR A 137 -2.75 7.07 4.54
C TYR A 137 -3.60 6.51 3.39
N PHE A 138 -4.76 7.12 3.11
CA PHE A 138 -5.59 6.74 1.98
C PHE A 138 -4.84 6.80 0.64
N LEU A 139 -4.17 7.92 0.35
CA LEU A 139 -3.40 8.10 -0.88
C LEU A 139 -2.21 7.13 -0.95
N ALA A 140 -1.53 6.90 0.16
CA ALA A 140 -0.39 5.97 0.21
C ALA A 140 -0.83 4.51 0.01
N GLU A 141 -1.96 4.08 0.57
CA GLU A 141 -2.51 2.74 0.34
C GLU A 141 -2.97 2.55 -1.11
N LEU A 142 -3.64 3.55 -1.70
CA LEU A 142 -3.93 3.55 -3.15
C LEU A 142 -2.65 3.40 -3.98
N GLY A 143 -1.58 4.09 -3.56
CA GLY A 143 -0.27 3.93 -4.16
C GLY A 143 0.26 2.50 -4.07
N ALA A 144 0.22 1.89 -2.89
CA ALA A 144 0.72 0.53 -2.67
C ALA A 144 -0.03 -0.55 -3.48
N MET A 145 -1.34 -0.35 -3.72
CA MET A 145 -2.16 -1.23 -4.56
C MET A 145 -1.80 -1.14 -6.04
N ASN A 146 -1.45 0.05 -6.55
CA ASN A 146 -1.22 0.28 -7.97
C ASN A 146 0.24 0.04 -8.36
N TYR A 147 0.47 -0.92 -9.25
CA TYR A 147 1.81 -1.40 -9.60
C TYR A 147 2.76 -0.32 -10.13
N SER A 148 2.25 0.71 -10.82
CA SER A 148 3.06 1.80 -11.36
C SER A 148 3.84 2.59 -10.31
N THR A 149 3.46 2.52 -9.03
CA THR A 149 4.20 3.19 -7.93
C THR A 149 5.45 2.45 -7.48
N LEU A 150 5.62 1.16 -7.81
CA LEU A 150 6.79 0.33 -7.47
C LEU A 150 8.11 0.82 -8.10
N ARG A 151 8.04 1.81 -8.99
CA ARG A 151 9.21 2.52 -9.51
C ARG A 151 9.82 3.52 -8.51
N TYR A 152 9.03 3.98 -7.54
CA TYR A 152 9.45 4.96 -6.54
C TYR A 152 9.91 4.27 -5.27
N CYS A 153 10.87 4.87 -4.56
CA CYS A 153 11.29 4.38 -3.26
C CYS A 153 10.24 4.67 -2.18
N PRO A 154 10.25 3.93 -1.05
CA PRO A 154 9.27 4.10 0.03
C PRO A 154 9.12 5.54 0.56
N SER A 155 10.23 6.27 0.71
CA SER A 155 10.23 7.66 1.19
C SER A 155 9.60 8.63 0.18
N MET A 156 9.81 8.41 -1.13
CA MET A 156 9.19 9.21 -2.18
C MET A 156 7.67 9.05 -2.19
N ILE A 157 7.17 7.82 -2.06
CA ILE A 157 5.72 7.55 -1.97
C ILE A 157 5.14 8.26 -0.75
N ALA A 158 5.79 8.16 0.41
CA ALA A 158 5.34 8.80 1.63
C ALA A 158 5.29 10.33 1.54
N ALA A 159 6.37 10.96 1.04
CA ALA A 159 6.42 12.41 0.88
C ALA A 159 5.41 12.91 -0.16
N SER A 160 5.23 12.17 -1.26
CA SER A 160 4.25 12.50 -2.31
C SER A 160 2.81 12.38 -1.82
N ALA A 161 2.52 11.38 -0.95
CA ALA A 161 1.22 11.26 -0.31
C ALA A 161 0.92 12.45 0.62
N VAL A 162 1.91 12.91 1.40
CA VAL A 162 1.80 14.12 2.23
C VAL A 162 1.51 15.35 1.37
N TYR A 163 2.28 15.55 0.30
CA TYR A 163 2.07 16.68 -0.60
C TYR A 163 0.68 16.63 -1.27
N ALA A 164 0.30 15.48 -1.84
CA ALA A 164 -0.99 15.29 -2.49
C ALA A 164 -2.18 15.47 -1.53
N ALA A 165 -2.07 15.01 -0.28
CA ALA A 165 -3.09 15.22 0.74
C ALA A 165 -3.26 16.71 1.07
N ARG A 166 -2.15 17.44 1.23
CA ARG A 166 -2.19 18.89 1.48
C ARG A 166 -2.79 19.66 0.32
N CYS A 167 -2.50 19.26 -0.92
CA CYS A 167 -3.17 19.79 -2.12
C CYS A 167 -4.66 19.50 -2.13
N THR A 168 -5.06 18.27 -1.76
CA THR A 168 -6.47 17.86 -1.74
C THR A 168 -7.27 18.64 -0.70
N LEU A 169 -6.65 18.93 0.45
CA LEU A 169 -7.26 19.63 1.57
C LEU A 169 -6.98 21.15 1.58
N ASN A 170 -6.36 21.68 0.53
CA ASN A 170 -5.98 23.10 0.40
C ASN A 170 -5.20 23.67 1.61
N LYS A 171 -4.29 22.87 2.20
CA LYS A 171 -3.50 23.28 3.38
C LYS A 171 -2.27 24.09 2.93
N ALA A 172 -2.40 25.41 2.87
CA ALA A 172 -1.32 26.33 2.55
C ALA A 172 -0.37 26.58 3.75
N PRO A 173 0.95 26.78 3.52
CA PRO A 173 1.68 26.51 2.27
C PRO A 173 1.66 25.01 1.90
N LEU A 174 1.46 24.67 0.63
CA LEU A 174 1.28 23.27 0.17
C LEU A 174 2.50 22.40 0.48
N TRP A 175 3.70 22.93 0.23
CA TRP A 175 4.97 22.34 0.63
C TRP A 175 5.80 23.38 1.37
N ASN A 176 6.15 23.11 2.63
CA ASN A 176 6.84 24.08 3.49
C ASN A 176 8.29 23.67 3.76
N GLU A 177 9.04 24.60 4.33
CA GLU A 177 10.47 24.39 4.63
C GLU A 177 10.69 23.22 5.60
N THR A 178 9.83 23.06 6.60
CA THR A 178 9.88 21.94 7.55
C THR A 178 9.77 20.58 6.84
N LEU A 179 8.83 20.46 5.88
CA LEU A 179 8.66 19.25 5.07
C LEU A 179 9.84 19.04 4.13
N ARG A 180 10.35 20.09 3.48
CA ARG A 180 11.56 20.01 2.66
C ARG A 180 12.76 19.48 3.44
N ILE A 181 12.99 20.00 4.65
CA ILE A 181 14.09 19.58 5.53
C ILE A 181 13.91 18.14 6.01
N HIS A 182 12.72 17.77 6.48
CA HIS A 182 12.50 16.44 7.06
C HIS A 182 12.39 15.32 6.04
N THR A 183 11.94 15.62 4.82
CA THR A 183 11.84 14.62 3.74
C THR A 183 13.07 14.58 2.85
N GLY A 184 13.80 15.69 2.74
CA GLY A 184 14.89 15.86 1.78
C GLY A 184 14.42 16.11 0.33
N PHE A 185 13.10 16.25 0.09
CA PHE A 185 12.55 16.42 -1.25
C PHE A 185 12.03 17.84 -1.50
N SER A 186 12.26 18.32 -2.73
CA SER A 186 11.60 19.51 -3.25
C SER A 186 10.23 19.18 -3.82
N GLU A 187 9.35 20.17 -3.90
CA GLU A 187 8.01 20.01 -4.50
C GLU A 187 8.07 19.44 -5.93
N GLN A 188 9.05 19.88 -6.73
CA GLN A 188 9.23 19.42 -8.10
C GLN A 188 9.57 17.93 -8.18
N GLN A 189 10.34 17.40 -7.24
CA GLN A 189 10.71 15.97 -7.21
C GLN A 189 9.51 15.08 -6.86
N LEU A 190 8.55 15.59 -6.09
CA LEU A 190 7.35 14.85 -5.68
C LEU A 190 6.26 14.83 -6.75
N MET A 191 6.33 15.76 -7.71
CA MET A 191 5.23 16.07 -8.63
C MET A 191 4.70 14.84 -9.37
N ASP A 192 5.57 14.05 -10.00
CA ASP A 192 5.13 12.91 -10.81
C ASP A 192 4.44 11.82 -9.98
N CYS A 193 4.99 11.51 -8.81
CA CYS A 193 4.41 10.52 -7.91
C CYS A 193 3.10 11.05 -7.30
N ALA A 194 3.06 12.33 -6.90
CA ALA A 194 1.84 12.95 -6.36
C ALA A 194 0.70 12.98 -7.40
N LYS A 195 0.99 13.36 -8.65
CA LYS A 195 0.01 13.30 -9.75
C LYS A 195 -0.54 11.89 -9.93
N LEU A 196 0.34 10.89 -9.89
CA LEU A 196 -0.06 9.48 -10.01
C LEU A 196 -1.00 9.05 -8.86
N LEU A 197 -0.69 9.41 -7.61
CA LEU A 197 -1.56 9.14 -6.46
C LEU A 197 -2.93 9.81 -6.58
N VAL A 198 -2.97 11.07 -7.03
CA VAL A 198 -4.22 11.81 -7.24
C VAL A 198 -5.03 11.24 -8.40
N THR A 199 -4.39 10.75 -9.46
CA THR A 199 -5.07 10.01 -10.53
C THR A 199 -5.75 8.76 -9.99
N PHE A 200 -5.09 7.98 -9.13
CA PHE A 200 -5.76 6.82 -8.49
C PHE A 200 -6.93 7.24 -7.63
N HIS A 201 -6.79 8.32 -6.85
CA HIS A 201 -7.89 8.87 -6.08
C HIS A 201 -9.08 9.21 -6.98
N SER A 202 -8.85 9.88 -8.11
CA SER A 202 -9.92 10.27 -9.04
C SER A 202 -10.72 9.09 -9.61
N MET A 203 -10.11 7.92 -9.68
CA MET A 203 -10.74 6.69 -10.20
C MET A 203 -11.26 5.77 -9.08
N ALA A 204 -10.91 6.02 -7.82
CA ALA A 204 -11.13 5.08 -6.72
C ALA A 204 -12.61 4.77 -6.44
N ALA A 205 -13.51 5.73 -6.69
CA ALA A 205 -14.95 5.55 -6.49
C ALA A 205 -15.58 4.61 -7.53
N ASP A 206 -15.11 4.68 -8.79
CA ASP A 206 -15.70 4.01 -9.96
C ASP A 206 -15.03 2.67 -10.29
N GLN A 207 -13.89 2.37 -9.66
CA GLN A 207 -13.19 1.11 -9.86
C GLN A 207 -13.92 -0.09 -9.23
N LYS A 208 -13.66 -1.28 -9.77
CA LYS A 208 -14.17 -2.55 -9.22
C LYS A 208 -13.53 -2.91 -7.87
N LEU A 209 -12.27 -2.53 -7.67
CA LEU A 209 -11.50 -2.75 -6.45
C LEU A 209 -11.75 -1.59 -5.51
N ARG A 210 -12.52 -1.81 -4.45
CA ARG A 210 -13.03 -0.76 -3.55
C ARG A 210 -12.71 -1.00 -2.08
N GLY A 211 -11.86 -1.97 -1.75
CA GLY A 211 -11.47 -2.27 -0.38
C GLY A 211 -10.89 -1.04 0.32
N ILE A 212 -9.88 -0.41 -0.30
CA ILE A 212 -9.26 0.82 0.23
C ILE A 212 -10.26 1.98 0.25
N TYR A 213 -11.00 2.20 -0.85
CA TYR A 213 -12.00 3.27 -0.92
C TYR A 213 -13.03 3.17 0.22
N ARG A 214 -13.58 1.97 0.46
CA ARG A 214 -14.55 1.73 1.54
C ARG A 214 -13.93 1.93 2.91
N LYS A 215 -12.71 1.44 3.13
CA LYS A 215 -11.95 1.60 4.39
C LYS A 215 -11.83 3.08 4.80
N TYR A 216 -11.63 3.98 3.84
CA TYR A 216 -11.46 5.42 4.08
C TYR A 216 -12.72 6.26 3.80
N SER A 217 -13.86 5.62 3.52
CA SER A 217 -15.17 6.29 3.38
C SER A 217 -15.94 6.40 4.70
N CYS A 218 -15.50 5.70 5.76
CA CYS A 218 -16.17 5.73 7.06
C CYS A 218 -15.91 7.03 7.82
N SER A 219 -16.82 7.39 8.72
CA SER A 219 -16.73 8.61 9.55
C SER A 219 -15.52 8.62 10.47
N GLU A 220 -15.09 7.46 10.98
CA GLU A 220 -13.91 7.31 11.85
C GLU A 220 -12.61 7.74 11.15
N ARG A 221 -12.58 7.63 9.81
CA ARG A 221 -11.47 8.06 8.96
C ARG A 221 -11.71 9.41 8.32
N GLY A 222 -12.65 10.21 8.87
CA GLY A 222 -13.03 11.52 8.33
C GLY A 222 -13.71 11.48 6.97
N ALA A 223 -14.14 10.30 6.50
CA ALA A 223 -14.68 10.05 5.16
C ALA A 223 -13.81 10.65 4.03
N VAL A 224 -12.49 10.66 4.22
CA VAL A 224 -11.53 11.32 3.32
C VAL A 224 -11.60 10.82 1.88
N ALA A 225 -11.98 9.57 1.66
CA ALA A 225 -12.15 9.01 0.31
C ALA A 225 -13.32 9.61 -0.47
N LEU A 226 -14.26 10.28 0.20
CA LEU A 226 -15.40 10.96 -0.44
C LEU A 226 -15.07 12.39 -0.88
N LEU A 227 -13.92 12.93 -0.44
CA LEU A 227 -13.49 14.26 -0.82
C LEU A 227 -13.03 14.28 -2.29
N PRO A 228 -13.21 15.40 -3.00
CA PRO A 228 -12.77 15.47 -4.39
C PRO A 228 -11.24 15.42 -4.49
N PRO A 229 -10.66 14.75 -5.51
CA PRO A 229 -9.22 14.75 -5.74
C PRO A 229 -8.68 16.16 -6.05
N ALA A 230 -7.41 16.40 -5.72
CA ALA A 230 -6.72 17.66 -6.00
C ALA A 230 -6.67 17.97 -7.51
N LYS A 231 -7.59 18.81 -7.99
CA LYS A 231 -7.69 19.20 -9.41
C LYS A 231 -6.41 19.80 -9.97
N SER A 232 -5.64 20.52 -9.14
CA SER A 232 -4.35 21.11 -9.51
C SER A 232 -3.32 20.07 -9.96
N LEU A 233 -3.41 18.84 -9.45
CA LEU A 233 -2.50 17.74 -9.79
C LEU A 233 -3.06 16.83 -10.89
N LEU A 234 -4.34 16.91 -11.22
CA LEU A 234 -4.94 16.16 -12.33
C LEU A 234 -4.69 16.80 -13.71
N ALA A 235 -4.45 18.11 -13.75
CA ALA A 235 -4.21 18.84 -14.99
C ALA A 235 -2.75 18.66 -15.48
N ALA A 236 -2.50 17.63 -16.28
CA ALA A 236 -1.43 17.59 -17.30
C ALA A 236 -1.57 16.35 -18.21
N SER A 237 -2.64 16.27 -18.99
CA SER A 237 -2.64 15.43 -20.19
C SER A 237 -3.63 15.95 -21.23
N VAL A 238 -3.32 17.11 -21.86
CA VAL A 238 -3.45 17.35 -23.31
C VAL A 238 -2.64 18.62 -23.62
N ALA A 239 -1.51 18.45 -24.30
CA ALA A 239 -0.95 19.49 -25.16
C ALA A 239 -0.24 18.76 -26.32
N ASN A 240 -1.01 18.65 -27.42
CA ASN A 240 -0.67 18.31 -28.80
C ASN A 240 0.26 17.12 -29.09
#